data_AF-A0A3D1KPF4-F1
#
_entry.id   AF-A0A3D1KPF4-F1
#
_cell.length_a   1.000
_cell.length_b   1.000
_cell.length_c   1.000
_cell.angle_alpha   90.00
_cell.angle_beta   90.00
_cell.angle_gamma   90.00
#
_symmetry.space_group_name_H-M   'P 1'
#
loop_
_entity.id
_entity.type
_entity.pdbx_description
1 polymer ?
#
loop_
_entity_poly.entity_id
_entity_poly.type
_entity_poly.pdbx_seq_one_letter_code
_entity_poly.pdbx_strand_id
1 'polypeptide(L)'
;MIVNFIVKKNKLTKDNSYALLLMVFLLGTFPEAMFSYIIILANFALMLGFRKIYSLRSGVDTKLKLFDACFWIGIATLLFSWSIFFILLVYLGMIIHQKLTVKNLFIPLVGFLTPMLIYFTYCLYFESAAFFYNKFSYDINLDFSSYTSLKLLIPVIFLSVMLLWSLLKVTPKVLTVRNNFKFSWDVLINHFLISITIVVLAPTKNGSELFFVIFPSVVIVANLMHHIKSKIIRNMILYAFLLVSFSVYFL
;
A
#
# COMPACT_ATOMS: atom_id res chain seq x y z
N MET A 1 -10.98 9.08 5.49
CA MET A 1 -10.70 9.35 6.93
C MET A 1 -9.44 8.66 7.45
N ILE A 2 -9.28 7.34 7.24
CA ILE A 2 -8.08 6.57 7.68
C ILE A 2 -6.79 7.03 7.00
N VAL A 3 -6.82 7.30 5.69
CA VAL A 3 -5.67 7.82 4.93
C VAL A 3 -5.14 9.11 5.55
N ASN A 4 -6.03 10.08 5.79
CA ASN A 4 -5.68 11.36 6.40
C ASN A 4 -5.12 11.18 7.81
N PHE A 5 -5.69 10.24 8.57
CA PHE A 5 -5.18 9.89 9.89
C PHE A 5 -3.76 9.31 9.81
N ILE A 6 -3.50 8.35 8.90
CA ILE A 6 -2.17 7.75 8.73
C ILE A 6 -1.16 8.82 8.30
N VAL A 7 -1.53 9.65 7.32
CA VAL A 7 -0.66 10.66 6.73
C VAL A 7 -0.33 11.77 7.74
N LYS A 8 -1.34 12.35 8.41
CA LYS A 8 -1.13 13.42 9.40
C LYS A 8 -0.47 12.90 10.68
N LYS A 9 -0.97 11.80 11.25
CA LYS A 9 -0.45 11.28 12.52
C LYS A 9 1.02 10.83 12.42
N ASN A 10 1.41 10.26 11.29
CA ASN A 10 2.78 9.78 11.09
C ASN A 10 3.66 10.81 10.36
N LYS A 11 3.16 12.03 10.09
CA LYS A 11 3.86 13.10 9.35
C LYS A 11 4.48 12.59 8.04
N LEU A 12 3.78 11.70 7.35
CA LEU A 12 4.21 11.14 6.06
C LEU A 12 4.17 12.18 4.96
N THR A 13 3.32 13.20 5.14
CA THR A 13 3.39 14.49 4.44
C THR A 13 3.39 15.59 5.50
N LYS A 14 3.90 16.77 5.16
CA LYS A 14 3.84 17.95 6.04
C LYS A 14 2.43 18.58 6.05
N ASP A 15 1.46 17.85 6.61
CA ASP A 15 0.08 18.27 6.91
C ASP A 15 -0.78 18.74 5.73
N ASN A 16 -0.44 18.31 4.50
CA ASN A 16 -1.16 18.73 3.30
C ASN A 16 -2.21 17.69 2.86
N SER A 17 -3.41 18.16 2.55
CA SER A 17 -4.53 17.36 2.04
C SER A 17 -4.32 16.80 0.62
N TYR A 18 -3.22 17.15 -0.06
CA TYR A 18 -2.91 16.63 -1.41
C TYR A 18 -2.93 15.11 -1.50
N ALA A 19 -2.43 14.40 -0.48
CA ALA A 19 -2.48 12.94 -0.47
C ALA A 19 -3.92 12.41 -0.49
N LEU A 20 -4.86 13.04 0.23
CA LEU A 20 -6.23 12.56 0.18
C LEU A 20 -6.87 12.80 -1.19
N LEU A 21 -6.63 13.98 -1.78
CA LEU A 21 -7.20 14.33 -3.09
C LEU A 21 -6.65 13.45 -4.22
N LEU A 22 -5.33 13.26 -4.26
CA LEU A 22 -4.68 12.37 -5.24
C LEU A 22 -5.14 10.92 -5.11
N MET A 23 -5.43 10.47 -3.88
CA MET A 23 -6.00 9.13 -3.69
C MET A 23 -7.39 9.02 -4.31
N VAL A 24 -8.26 10.01 -4.14
CA VAL A 24 -9.59 10.00 -4.78
C VAL A 24 -9.46 9.93 -6.30
N PHE A 25 -8.57 10.73 -6.89
CA PHE A 25 -8.36 10.69 -8.35
C PHE A 25 -7.82 9.34 -8.82
N LEU A 26 -6.83 8.76 -8.13
CA LEU A 26 -6.32 7.44 -8.53
C LEU A 26 -7.33 6.32 -8.33
N LEU A 27 -8.17 6.36 -7.31
CA LEU A 27 -9.27 5.40 -7.16
C LEU A 27 -10.28 5.53 -8.30
N GLY A 28 -10.60 6.76 -8.70
CA GLY A 28 -11.45 7.02 -9.86
C GLY A 28 -10.83 6.58 -11.19
N THR A 29 -9.49 6.53 -11.28
CA THR A 29 -8.76 6.13 -12.49
C THR A 29 -8.77 4.61 -12.71
N PHE A 30 -8.93 3.80 -11.66
CA PHE A 30 -8.93 2.33 -11.77
C PHE A 30 -10.29 1.75 -11.32
N PRO A 31 -11.34 1.83 -12.17
CA PRO A 31 -12.69 1.42 -11.79
C PRO A 31 -12.79 -0.08 -11.46
N GLU A 32 -12.03 -0.94 -12.13
CA GLU A 32 -12.00 -2.39 -11.84
C GLU A 32 -11.55 -2.69 -10.40
N ALA A 33 -10.68 -1.85 -9.83
CA ALA A 33 -10.28 -1.94 -8.43
C ALA A 33 -11.43 -1.60 -7.47
N MET A 34 -12.36 -0.74 -7.89
CA MET A 34 -13.54 -0.33 -7.11
C MET A 34 -14.70 -1.32 -7.22
N PHE A 35 -14.76 -2.14 -8.28
CA PHE A 35 -15.80 -3.17 -8.41
C PHE A 35 -15.47 -4.46 -7.66
N SER A 36 -14.20 -4.72 -7.36
CA SER A 36 -13.79 -5.89 -6.59
C SER A 36 -13.92 -5.66 -5.07
N TYR A 37 -15.05 -6.10 -4.50
CA TYR A 37 -15.31 -5.98 -3.05
C TYR A 37 -14.21 -6.66 -2.20
N ILE A 38 -13.66 -7.78 -2.65
CA ILE A 38 -12.62 -8.52 -1.95
C ILE A 38 -11.34 -7.70 -1.88
N ILE A 39 -10.93 -7.08 -3.00
CA ILE A 39 -9.71 -6.27 -3.07
C ILE A 39 -9.87 -4.98 -2.26
N ILE A 40 -11.05 -4.36 -2.27
CA ILE A 40 -11.35 -3.20 -1.42
C ILE A 40 -11.19 -3.57 0.06
N LEU A 41 -11.81 -4.68 0.50
CA LEU A 41 -11.75 -5.12 1.89
C LEU A 41 -10.32 -5.51 2.30
N ALA A 42 -9.57 -6.19 1.42
CA ALA A 42 -8.17 -6.52 1.66
C ALA A 42 -7.32 -5.25 1.83
N ASN A 43 -7.46 -4.26 0.93
CA ASN A 43 -6.77 -2.99 1.03
C ASN A 43 -7.17 -2.20 2.29
N PHE A 44 -8.45 -2.23 2.66
CA PHE A 44 -8.92 -1.60 3.89
C PHE A 44 -8.27 -2.23 5.14
N ALA A 45 -8.22 -3.55 5.23
CA ALA A 45 -7.53 -4.26 6.29
C ALA A 45 -6.03 -3.89 6.30
N LEU A 46 -5.37 -3.92 5.14
CA LEU A 46 -3.97 -3.51 5.01
C LEU A 46 -3.74 -2.07 5.49
N MET A 47 -4.63 -1.13 5.18
CA MET A 47 -4.52 0.25 5.67
C MET A 47 -4.50 0.32 7.21
N LEU A 48 -5.29 -0.51 7.90
CA LEU A 48 -5.28 -0.59 9.36
C LEU A 48 -3.95 -1.13 9.88
N GLY A 49 -3.36 -2.10 9.18
CA GLY A 49 -2.02 -2.63 9.47
C GLY A 49 -0.92 -1.60 9.22
N PHE A 50 -0.90 -0.96 8.06
CA PHE A 50 0.08 0.07 7.69
C PHE A 50 0.10 1.22 8.68
N ARG A 51 -1.07 1.64 9.18
CA ARG A 51 -1.19 2.64 10.25
C ARG A 51 -0.32 2.30 11.46
N LYS A 52 -0.26 1.01 11.83
CA LYS A 52 0.52 0.53 12.97
C LYS A 52 2.01 0.48 12.63
N ILE A 53 2.38 0.00 11.44
CA ILE A 53 3.78 -0.02 10.95
C ILE A 53 4.41 1.38 10.97
N TYR A 54 3.77 2.37 10.33
CA TYR A 54 4.30 3.74 10.31
C TYR A 54 4.38 4.38 11.71
N SER A 55 3.54 3.92 12.64
CA SER A 55 3.53 4.43 14.03
C SER A 55 4.60 3.80 14.94
N LEU A 56 5.32 2.76 14.47
CA LEU A 56 6.40 2.13 15.22
C LEU A 56 7.52 3.11 15.57
N ARG A 57 7.69 4.16 14.75
CA ARG A 57 8.56 5.30 15.01
C ARG A 57 8.43 5.87 16.43
N SER A 58 7.22 5.96 16.97
CA SER A 58 7.00 6.57 18.30
C SER A 58 7.54 5.72 19.45
N GLY A 59 7.83 4.43 19.24
CA GLY A 59 8.34 3.54 20.30
C GLY A 59 7.33 3.17 21.40
N VAL A 60 6.15 3.78 21.43
CA VAL A 60 5.05 3.45 22.36
C VAL A 60 4.37 2.16 21.91
N ASP A 61 4.09 1.23 22.84
CA ASP A 61 3.34 -0.02 22.61
C ASP A 61 3.80 -0.81 21.36
N THR A 62 5.12 -0.93 21.17
CA THR A 62 5.71 -1.59 20.00
C THR A 62 5.17 -3.00 19.79
N LYS A 63 5.10 -3.80 20.87
CA LYS A 63 4.57 -5.17 20.83
C LYS A 63 3.13 -5.23 20.31
N LEU A 64 2.25 -4.40 20.87
CA LEU A 64 0.84 -4.34 20.47
C LEU A 64 0.70 -3.87 19.02
N LYS A 65 1.51 -2.89 18.59
CA LYS A 65 1.53 -2.43 17.19
C LYS A 65 1.98 -3.51 16.22
N LEU A 66 2.98 -4.30 16.57
CA LEU A 66 3.47 -5.40 15.73
C LEU A 66 2.42 -6.50 15.60
N PHE A 67 1.80 -6.88 16.72
CA PHE A 67 0.71 -7.84 16.72
C PHE A 67 -0.46 -7.34 15.86
N ASP A 68 -0.96 -6.13 16.12
CA ASP A 68 -2.06 -5.53 15.39
C ASP A 68 -1.77 -5.43 13.89
N ALA A 69 -0.55 -5.02 13.51
CA ALA A 69 -0.16 -4.89 12.11
C ALA A 69 -0.29 -6.23 11.38
N CYS A 70 0.29 -7.29 11.95
CA CYS A 70 0.27 -8.62 11.37
C CYS A 70 -1.10 -9.29 11.45
N PHE A 71 -1.91 -9.00 12.47
CA PHE A 71 -3.30 -9.43 12.55
C PHE A 71 -4.12 -8.90 11.36
N TRP A 72 -4.01 -7.59 11.08
CA TRP A 72 -4.70 -7.00 9.92
C TRP A 72 -4.16 -7.50 8.58
N ILE A 73 -2.85 -7.74 8.46
CA ILE A 73 -2.26 -8.36 7.26
C ILE A 73 -2.74 -9.80 7.10
N GLY A 74 -2.91 -10.55 8.19
CA GLY A 74 -3.47 -11.91 8.17
C GLY A 74 -4.90 -11.92 7.63
N ILE A 75 -5.76 -11.02 8.11
CA ILE A 75 -7.11 -10.83 7.56
C ILE A 75 -7.06 -10.46 6.07
N ALA A 76 -6.19 -9.53 5.67
CA ALA A 76 -6.04 -9.17 4.27
C ALA A 76 -5.56 -10.34 3.41
N THR A 77 -4.73 -11.22 3.95
CA THR A 77 -4.22 -12.42 3.26
C THR A 77 -5.32 -13.46 3.06
N LEU A 78 -6.24 -13.62 4.02
CA LEU A 78 -7.42 -14.48 3.85
C LEU A 78 -8.36 -13.99 2.72
N LEU A 79 -8.43 -12.67 2.54
CA LEU A 79 -9.20 -12.04 1.47
C LEU A 79 -8.47 -12.14 0.12
N PHE A 80 -7.17 -11.79 0.10
CA PHE A 80 -6.32 -11.82 -1.07
C PHE A 80 -4.91 -12.31 -0.69
N SER A 81 -4.57 -13.53 -1.13
CA SER A 81 -3.45 -14.33 -0.63
C SER A 81 -2.08 -13.71 -0.83
N TRP A 82 -1.89 -12.90 -1.88
CA TRP A 82 -0.65 -12.17 -2.13
C TRP A 82 -0.40 -11.03 -1.13
N SER A 83 -1.39 -10.64 -0.32
CA SER A 83 -1.20 -9.65 0.75
C SER A 83 -0.19 -10.11 1.82
N ILE A 84 0.15 -11.41 1.87
CA ILE A 84 1.14 -11.98 2.78
C ILE A 84 2.51 -11.29 2.68
N PHE A 85 2.86 -10.77 1.50
CA PHE A 85 4.13 -10.07 1.27
C PHE A 85 4.28 -8.83 2.16
N PHE A 86 3.18 -8.22 2.63
CA PHE A 86 3.25 -7.09 3.57
C PHE A 86 3.76 -7.47 4.96
N ILE A 87 3.89 -8.76 5.31
CA ILE A 87 4.62 -9.18 6.51
C ILE A 87 6.09 -8.73 6.42
N LEU A 88 6.69 -8.78 5.23
CA LEU A 88 8.05 -8.27 5.00
C LEU A 88 8.15 -6.79 5.37
N LEU A 89 7.12 -6.00 5.07
CA LEU A 89 7.07 -4.58 5.43
C LEU A 89 7.07 -4.37 6.95
N VAL A 90 6.48 -5.28 7.73
CA VAL A 90 6.51 -5.21 9.20
C VAL A 90 7.94 -5.40 9.71
N TYR A 91 8.65 -6.42 9.22
CA TYR A 91 10.04 -6.66 9.60
C TYR A 91 10.97 -5.54 9.13
N LEU A 92 10.81 -5.05 7.90
CA LEU A 92 11.54 -3.89 7.40
C LEU A 92 11.25 -2.65 8.28
N GLY A 93 10.00 -2.41 8.65
CA GLY A 93 9.62 -1.35 9.58
C GLY A 93 10.31 -1.49 10.95
N MET A 94 10.44 -2.70 11.47
CA MET A 94 11.18 -2.96 12.71
C MET A 94 12.67 -2.65 12.58
N ILE A 95 13.30 -3.07 11.48
CA ILE A 95 14.72 -2.82 11.20
C ILE A 95 14.97 -1.32 11.06
N ILE A 96 14.19 -0.65 10.19
CA ILE A 96 14.33 0.78 9.88
C ILE A 96 14.12 1.63 11.12
N HIS A 97 13.16 1.30 11.99
CA HIS A 97 12.92 2.02 13.24
C HIS A 97 13.76 1.53 14.43
N GLN A 98 14.74 0.65 14.20
CA GLN A 98 15.64 0.10 15.23
C GLN A 98 14.89 -0.52 16.41
N LYS A 99 13.79 -1.24 16.12
CA LYS A 99 12.95 -1.96 17.10
C LYS A 99 13.10 -3.48 17.04
N LEU A 100 14.07 -3.96 16.27
CA LEU A 100 14.39 -5.38 16.16
C LEU A 100 15.01 -5.86 17.48
N THR A 101 14.31 -6.73 18.19
CA THR A 101 14.80 -7.46 19.37
C THR A 101 14.29 -8.89 19.29
N VAL A 102 14.98 -9.84 19.93
CA VAL A 102 14.56 -11.27 19.92
C VAL A 102 13.11 -11.42 20.38
N LYS A 103 12.70 -10.67 21.42
CA LYS A 103 11.32 -10.68 21.94
C LYS A 103 10.30 -10.16 20.91
N ASN A 104 10.69 -9.20 20.07
CA ASN A 104 9.79 -8.62 19.07
C ASN A 104 9.72 -9.44 17.77
N LEU A 105 10.69 -10.34 17.52
CA LEU A 105 10.76 -11.14 16.30
C LEU A 105 9.55 -12.07 16.14
N PHE A 106 9.10 -12.69 17.23
CA PHE A 106 8.02 -13.68 17.20
C PHE A 106 6.61 -13.05 17.19
N ILE A 107 6.48 -11.80 17.62
CA ILE A 107 5.18 -11.14 17.75
C ILE A 107 4.45 -11.01 16.40
N PRO A 108 5.09 -10.56 15.30
CA PRO A 108 4.51 -10.59 13.96
C PRO A 108 3.94 -11.95 13.55
N LEU A 109 4.65 -13.05 13.85
CA LEU A 109 4.21 -14.40 13.50
C LEU A 109 2.92 -14.77 14.23
N VAL A 110 2.86 -14.52 15.55
CA VAL A 110 1.67 -14.79 16.35
C VAL A 110 0.48 -13.94 15.87
N GLY A 111 0.72 -12.66 15.60
CA GLY A 111 -0.31 -11.76 15.06
C GLY A 111 -0.89 -12.24 13.73
N PHE A 112 -0.04 -12.69 12.82
CA PHE A 112 -0.46 -13.22 11.52
C PHE A 112 -1.18 -14.58 11.62
N LEU A 113 -0.69 -15.48 12.47
CA LEU A 113 -1.29 -16.80 12.65
C LEU A 113 -2.67 -16.74 13.32
N THR A 114 -2.95 -15.73 14.14
CA THR A 114 -4.22 -15.61 14.87
C THR A 114 -5.45 -15.65 13.94
N PRO A 115 -5.62 -14.76 12.94
CA PRO A 115 -6.75 -14.83 12.01
C PRO A 115 -6.72 -16.10 11.14
N MET A 116 -5.53 -16.61 10.80
CA MET A 116 -5.38 -17.84 10.01
C MET A 116 -5.95 -19.05 10.73
N LEU A 117 -5.61 -19.22 12.02
CA LEU A 117 -6.11 -20.31 12.84
C LEU A 117 -7.62 -20.20 13.10
N ILE A 118 -8.12 -18.99 13.35
CA ILE A 118 -9.58 -18.75 13.51
C ILE A 118 -10.32 -19.16 12.24
N TYR A 119 -9.82 -18.75 11.07
CA TYR A 119 -10.47 -19.11 9.81
C TYR A 119 -10.33 -20.59 9.47
N PHE A 120 -9.17 -21.19 9.74
CA PHE A 120 -8.95 -22.62 9.55
C PHE A 120 -9.87 -23.48 10.42
N THR A 121 -10.00 -23.13 11.70
CA THR A 121 -10.92 -23.83 12.63
C THR A 121 -12.38 -23.69 12.20
N TYR A 122 -12.78 -22.51 11.70
CA TYR A 122 -14.07 -22.33 11.05
C TYR A 122 -14.25 -23.28 9.85
N CYS A 123 -13.28 -23.35 8.93
CA CYS A 123 -13.36 -24.24 7.78
C CYS A 123 -13.43 -25.72 8.17
N LEU A 124 -12.71 -26.15 9.21
CA LEU A 124 -12.79 -27.52 9.72
C LEU A 124 -14.18 -27.83 10.29
N TYR A 125 -14.78 -26.91 11.04
CA TYR A 125 -16.12 -27.09 11.61
C TYR A 125 -17.20 -27.27 10.53
N PHE A 126 -17.06 -26.58 9.39
CA PHE A 126 -17.98 -26.67 8.25
C PHE A 126 -17.53 -27.67 7.17
N GLU A 127 -16.60 -28.59 7.47
CA GLU A 127 -16.08 -29.60 6.53
C GLU A 127 -15.57 -29.02 5.18
N SER A 128 -15.13 -27.76 5.20
CA SER A 128 -14.70 -26.98 4.03
C SER A 128 -13.19 -26.76 3.96
N ALA A 129 -12.41 -27.68 4.54
CA ALA A 129 -10.95 -27.57 4.61
C ALA A 129 -10.30 -27.40 3.22
N ALA A 130 -10.85 -28.02 2.17
CA ALA A 130 -10.38 -27.85 0.79
C ALA A 130 -10.47 -26.38 0.31
N PHE A 131 -11.49 -25.63 0.74
CA PHE A 131 -11.64 -24.21 0.40
C PHE A 131 -10.51 -23.36 1.00
N PHE A 132 -10.07 -23.70 2.21
CA PHE A 132 -8.93 -23.06 2.84
C PHE A 132 -7.66 -23.29 2.02
N TYR A 133 -7.36 -24.54 1.67
CA TYR A 133 -6.15 -24.87 0.90
C TYR A 133 -6.15 -24.21 -0.50
N ASN A 134 -7.28 -24.22 -1.20
CA ASN A 134 -7.42 -23.57 -2.50
C ASN A 134 -7.22 -22.05 -2.42
N LYS A 135 -7.55 -21.40 -1.29
CA LYS A 135 -7.22 -19.97 -1.12
C LYS A 135 -5.73 -19.70 -1.09
N PHE A 136 -4.89 -20.67 -0.73
CA PHE A 136 -3.43 -20.53 -0.70
C PHE A 136 -2.74 -21.19 -1.90
N SER A 137 -3.48 -21.52 -2.98
CA SER A 137 -2.84 -21.79 -4.26
C SER A 137 -2.31 -20.48 -4.84
N TYR A 138 -0.98 -20.33 -4.83
CA TYR A 138 -0.31 -19.15 -5.35
C TYR A 138 -0.20 -19.26 -6.87
N ASP A 139 -1.31 -19.03 -7.57
CA ASP A 139 -1.31 -18.93 -9.02
C ASP A 139 -0.65 -17.62 -9.44
N ILE A 140 0.34 -17.74 -10.32
CA ILE A 140 1.08 -16.60 -10.88
C ILE A 140 0.67 -16.45 -12.34
N ASN A 141 0.30 -15.23 -12.71
CA ASN A 141 0.07 -14.87 -14.10
C ASN A 141 1.03 -13.75 -14.50
N LEU A 142 1.85 -14.01 -15.53
CA LEU A 142 2.80 -13.04 -16.09
C LEU A 142 2.36 -12.54 -17.47
N ASP A 143 1.11 -12.81 -17.88
CA ASP A 143 0.55 -12.21 -19.08
C ASP A 143 0.04 -10.79 -18.80
N PHE A 144 0.71 -9.79 -19.38
CA PHE A 144 0.36 -8.38 -19.27
C PHE A 144 -0.42 -7.87 -20.49
N SER A 145 -0.97 -8.75 -21.33
CA SER A 145 -1.75 -8.40 -22.53
C SER A 145 -2.86 -7.38 -22.26
N SER A 146 -3.56 -7.48 -21.12
CA SER A 146 -4.60 -6.55 -20.69
C SER A 146 -4.13 -5.10 -20.49
N TYR A 147 -2.86 -4.90 -20.12
CA TYR A 147 -2.25 -3.58 -19.93
C TYR A 147 -2.04 -2.82 -21.25
N THR A 148 -2.20 -3.48 -22.40
CA THR A 148 -2.16 -2.82 -23.72
C THR A 148 -3.40 -1.99 -24.01
N SER A 149 -4.52 -2.24 -23.30
CA SER A 149 -5.73 -1.42 -23.43
C SER A 149 -5.44 0.03 -23.03
N LEU A 150 -5.88 1.00 -23.84
CA LEU A 150 -5.64 2.43 -23.57
C LEU A 150 -6.15 2.86 -22.19
N LYS A 151 -7.25 2.24 -21.74
CA LYS A 151 -7.87 2.41 -20.42
C LYS A 151 -6.91 2.14 -19.26
N LEU A 152 -6.00 1.17 -19.39
CA LEU A 152 -4.99 0.85 -18.36
C LEU A 152 -3.62 1.45 -18.69
N LEU A 153 -3.23 1.43 -19.96
CA LEU A 153 -1.92 1.89 -20.43
C LEU A 153 -1.66 3.36 -20.07
N ILE A 154 -2.61 4.24 -20.39
CA ILE A 154 -2.45 5.70 -20.19
C ILE A 154 -2.29 6.02 -18.69
N PRO A 155 -3.18 5.59 -17.79
CA PRO A 155 -3.00 5.79 -16.35
C PRO A 155 -1.71 5.24 -15.79
N VAL A 156 -1.30 4.03 -16.19
CA VAL A 156 -0.11 3.37 -15.66
C VAL A 156 1.16 4.10 -16.09
N ILE A 157 1.26 4.49 -17.37
CA ILE A 157 2.37 5.31 -17.87
C ILE A 157 2.39 6.65 -17.15
N PHE A 158 1.26 7.34 -17.06
CA PHE A 158 1.18 8.63 -16.36
C PHE A 158 1.63 8.53 -14.90
N LEU A 159 1.12 7.55 -14.16
CA LEU A 159 1.47 7.32 -12.76
C LEU A 159 2.95 6.98 -12.60
N SER A 160 3.49 6.10 -13.45
CA SER A 160 4.91 5.73 -13.42
C SER A 160 5.84 6.93 -13.66
N VAL A 161 5.52 7.80 -14.63
CA VAL A 161 6.29 9.03 -14.89
C VAL A 161 6.25 9.97 -13.69
N MET A 162 5.07 10.18 -13.09
CA MET A 162 4.93 11.01 -11.89
C MET A 162 5.69 10.46 -10.70
N LEU A 163 5.69 9.14 -10.53
CA LEU A 163 6.43 8.47 -9.46
C LEU A 163 7.93 8.56 -9.66
N LEU A 164 8.44 8.27 -10.87
CA LEU A 164 9.85 8.44 -11.21
C LEU A 164 10.30 9.87 -10.95
N TRP A 165 9.54 10.86 -11.40
CA TRP A 165 9.86 12.26 -11.16
C TRP A 165 9.89 12.61 -9.66
N SER A 166 8.91 12.12 -8.91
CA SER A 166 8.85 12.32 -7.45
C SER A 166 10.06 11.69 -6.75
N LEU A 167 10.36 10.43 -7.05
CA LEU A 167 11.48 9.70 -6.45
C LEU A 167 12.82 10.39 -6.72
N LEU A 168 13.05 10.82 -7.97
CA LEU A 168 14.29 11.52 -8.35
C LEU A 168 14.44 12.89 -7.67
N LYS A 169 13.34 13.62 -7.45
CA LYS A 169 13.39 14.98 -6.86
C LYS A 169 13.33 15.00 -5.33
N VAL A 170 12.61 14.06 -4.72
CA VAL A 170 12.35 14.04 -3.27
C VAL A 170 13.43 13.22 -2.55
N THR A 171 13.74 12.01 -3.04
CA THR A 171 14.63 11.08 -2.32
C THR A 171 15.98 11.68 -1.95
N PRO A 172 16.74 12.36 -2.85
CA PRO A 172 18.02 12.96 -2.48
C PRO A 172 17.89 14.01 -1.36
N LYS A 173 16.81 14.80 -1.36
CA LYS A 173 16.55 15.83 -0.35
C LYS A 173 16.16 15.23 1.00
N VAL A 174 15.55 14.04 1.01
CA VAL A 174 15.21 13.34 2.25
C VAL A 174 16.43 12.66 2.84
N LEU A 175 17.28 12.08 2.00
CA LEU A 175 18.51 11.40 2.43
C LEU A 175 19.52 12.36 3.08
N THR A 176 19.56 13.63 2.67
CA THR A 176 20.45 14.64 3.26
C THR A 176 19.99 15.13 4.63
N VAL A 177 18.73 14.90 5.02
CA VAL A 177 18.18 15.35 6.29
C VAL A 177 18.26 14.24 7.33
N ARG A 178 18.99 14.48 8.42
CA ARG A 178 19.03 13.60 9.61
C ARG A 178 17.81 13.86 10.51
N ASN A 179 16.62 13.53 10.02
CA ASN A 179 15.41 13.59 10.83
C ASN A 179 14.59 12.31 10.65
N ASN A 180 13.70 12.07 11.59
CA ASN A 180 12.80 10.92 11.61
C ASN A 180 11.88 10.79 10.37
N PHE A 181 11.82 11.83 9.53
CA PHE A 181 11.20 11.77 8.21
C PHE A 181 11.90 10.78 7.28
N LYS A 182 13.23 10.65 7.37
CA LYS A 182 14.03 9.68 6.60
C LYS A 182 13.57 8.25 6.83
N PHE A 183 13.47 7.81 8.09
CA PHE A 183 12.99 6.46 8.41
C PHE A 183 11.57 6.20 7.88
N SER A 184 10.70 7.20 7.93
CA SER A 184 9.33 7.06 7.42
C SER A 184 9.29 6.96 5.89
N TRP A 185 10.21 7.68 5.22
CA TRP A 185 10.42 7.60 3.78
C TRP A 185 10.99 6.24 3.36
N ASP A 186 11.96 5.70 4.11
CA ASP A 186 12.55 4.39 3.83
C ASP A 186 11.48 3.29 3.94
N VAL A 187 10.60 3.33 4.95
CA VAL A 187 9.45 2.41 5.03
C VAL A 187 8.50 2.60 3.84
N LEU A 188 8.25 3.84 3.41
CA LEU A 188 7.38 4.13 2.27
C LEU A 188 7.92 3.60 0.95
N ILE A 189 9.23 3.70 0.71
CA ILE A 189 9.86 3.13 -0.49
C ILE A 189 9.76 1.60 -0.48
N ASN A 190 10.04 0.96 0.65
CA ASN A 190 9.89 -0.49 0.77
C ASN A 190 8.44 -0.95 0.60
N HIS A 191 7.48 -0.18 1.12
CA HIS A 191 6.06 -0.41 0.91
C HIS A 191 5.74 -0.36 -0.59
N PHE A 192 6.17 0.69 -1.29
CA PHE A 192 5.96 0.83 -2.73
C PHE A 192 6.53 -0.35 -3.53
N LEU A 193 7.76 -0.78 -3.20
CA LEU A 193 8.40 -1.93 -3.86
C LEU A 193 7.61 -3.23 -3.64
N ILE A 194 7.18 -3.50 -2.40
CA ILE A 194 6.37 -4.68 -2.09
C ILE A 194 5.02 -4.63 -2.84
N SER A 195 4.39 -3.46 -2.91
CA SER A 195 3.15 -3.30 -3.68
C SER A 195 3.35 -3.58 -5.17
N ILE A 196 4.48 -3.18 -5.76
CA ILE A 196 4.82 -3.53 -7.15
C ILE A 196 4.97 -5.05 -7.30
N THR A 197 5.68 -5.70 -6.37
CA THR A 197 5.85 -7.16 -6.39
C THR A 197 4.49 -7.86 -6.39
N ILE A 198 3.53 -7.40 -5.59
CA ILE A 198 2.17 -7.95 -5.57
C ILE A 198 1.47 -7.75 -6.93
N VAL A 199 1.57 -6.56 -7.53
CA VAL A 199 1.00 -6.30 -8.87
C VAL A 199 1.58 -7.24 -9.92
N VAL A 200 2.90 -7.48 -9.88
CA VAL A 200 3.58 -8.37 -10.83
C VAL A 200 3.18 -9.83 -10.62
N LEU A 201 2.96 -10.27 -9.39
CA LEU A 201 2.63 -11.68 -9.08
C LEU A 201 1.14 -12.00 -9.10
N ALA A 202 0.26 -11.00 -9.01
CA ALA A 202 -1.19 -11.20 -8.97
C ALA A 202 -1.72 -12.04 -10.16
N PRO A 203 -2.63 -13.00 -9.94
CA PRO A 203 -3.15 -13.89 -10.98
C PRO A 203 -4.07 -13.17 -11.97
N THR A 204 -4.82 -12.18 -11.48
CA THR A 204 -5.72 -11.36 -12.28
C THR A 204 -5.03 -10.07 -12.66
N LYS A 205 -4.89 -9.82 -13.97
CA LYS A 205 -4.29 -8.61 -14.54
C LYS A 205 -5.36 -7.72 -15.15
N ASN A 206 -6.32 -7.23 -14.37
CA ASN A 206 -7.38 -6.35 -14.89
C ASN A 206 -7.26 -4.91 -14.37
N GLY A 207 -6.15 -4.59 -13.70
CA GLY A 207 -5.92 -3.30 -13.06
C GLY A 207 -6.47 -3.21 -11.64
N SER A 208 -7.21 -4.21 -11.16
CA SER A 208 -7.67 -4.24 -9.76
C SER A 208 -6.52 -4.40 -8.77
N GLU A 209 -5.47 -5.11 -9.17
CA GLU A 209 -4.24 -5.29 -8.43
C GLU A 209 -3.48 -3.97 -8.20
N LEU A 210 -3.68 -2.95 -9.06
CA LEU A 210 -3.03 -1.65 -8.92
C LEU A 210 -3.45 -0.92 -7.64
N PHE A 211 -4.56 -1.33 -7.01
CA PHE A 211 -5.02 -0.75 -5.75
C PHE A 211 -3.95 -0.84 -4.65
N PHE A 212 -3.19 -1.94 -4.59
CA PHE A 212 -2.12 -2.10 -3.60
C PHE A 212 -1.00 -1.05 -3.75
N VAL A 213 -0.83 -0.48 -4.95
CA VAL A 213 0.18 0.53 -5.27
C VAL A 213 -0.33 1.96 -5.05
N ILE A 214 -1.65 2.18 -5.03
CA ILE A 214 -2.25 3.52 -4.92
C ILE A 214 -1.78 4.24 -3.65
N PHE A 215 -1.92 3.62 -2.47
CA PHE A 215 -1.58 4.28 -1.22
C PHE A 215 -0.13 4.78 -1.16
N PRO A 216 0.91 3.94 -1.35
CA PRO A 216 2.28 4.43 -1.30
C PRO A 216 2.58 5.45 -2.41
N SER A 217 2.01 5.28 -3.60
CA SER A 217 2.20 6.20 -4.73
C SER A 217 1.72 7.61 -4.42
N VAL A 218 0.55 7.72 -3.83
CA VAL A 218 -0.06 8.99 -3.48
C VAL A 218 0.77 9.75 -2.44
N VAL A 219 1.29 9.04 -1.44
CA VAL A 219 2.15 9.65 -0.42
C VAL A 219 3.47 10.13 -1.05
N ILE A 220 4.05 9.37 -1.98
CA ILE A 220 5.25 9.76 -2.72
C ILE A 220 4.99 11.03 -3.55
N VAL A 221 3.93 11.07 -4.36
CA VAL A 221 3.60 12.23 -5.21
C VAL A 221 3.21 13.45 -4.37
N ALA A 222 2.47 13.26 -3.27
CA ALA A 222 2.12 14.36 -2.37
C ALA A 222 3.36 15.01 -1.71
N ASN A 223 4.43 14.25 -1.49
CA ASN A 223 5.68 14.81 -1.00
C ASN A 223 6.42 15.60 -2.08
N LEU A 224 6.40 15.18 -3.35
CA LEU A 224 6.89 16.00 -4.46
C LEU A 224 6.17 17.35 -4.49
N MET A 225 4.84 17.32 -4.41
CA MET A 225 4.00 18.51 -4.40
C MET A 225 4.36 19.48 -3.28
N HIS A 226 4.74 18.98 -2.11
CA HIS A 226 5.21 19.82 -1.00
C HIS A 226 6.54 20.51 -1.30
N HIS A 227 7.46 19.84 -2.01
CA HIS A 227 8.77 20.39 -2.34
C HIS A 227 8.75 21.38 -3.53
N ILE A 228 7.67 21.42 -4.30
CA ILE A 228 7.49 22.37 -5.41
C ILE A 228 7.03 23.72 -4.86
N LYS A 229 7.88 24.75 -5.04
CA LYS A 229 7.58 26.13 -4.60
C LYS A 229 6.47 26.79 -5.43
N SER A 230 6.45 26.56 -6.74
CA SER A 230 5.48 27.19 -7.66
C SER A 230 4.08 26.62 -7.49
N LYS A 231 3.11 27.46 -7.11
CA LYS A 231 1.69 27.10 -7.02
C LYS A 231 1.12 26.66 -8.36
N ILE A 232 1.58 27.26 -9.46
CA ILE A 232 1.15 26.94 -10.82
C ILE A 232 1.47 25.48 -11.16
N ILE A 233 2.71 25.04 -10.91
CA ILE A 233 3.14 23.65 -11.18
C ILE A 233 2.32 22.66 -10.35
N ARG A 234 2.07 22.95 -9.06
CA ARG A 234 1.22 22.08 -8.23
C ARG A 234 -0.19 21.95 -8.82
N ASN A 235 -0.81 23.07 -9.20
CA ASN A 235 -2.15 23.04 -9.76
C ASN A 235 -2.18 22.27 -11.09
N MET A 236 -1.17 22.42 -11.96
CA MET A 236 -1.06 21.65 -13.20
C MET A 236 -0.99 20.13 -12.94
N ILE A 237 -0.22 19.70 -11.94
CA ILE A 237 -0.16 18.28 -11.56
C ILE A 237 -1.56 17.80 -11.13
N LEU A 238 -2.28 18.55 -10.29
CA LEU A 238 -3.62 18.17 -9.85
C LEU A 238 -4.61 18.10 -11.02
N TYR A 239 -4.58 19.07 -11.93
CA TYR A 239 -5.42 19.05 -13.12
C TYR A 239 -5.07 17.87 -14.04
N ALA A 240 -3.80 17.50 -14.17
CA ALA A 240 -3.40 16.32 -14.94
C ALA A 240 -3.96 15.03 -14.32
N PHE A 241 -3.85 14.84 -12.99
CA PHE A 241 -4.46 13.69 -12.32
C PHE A 241 -5.98 13.66 -12.48
N LEU A 242 -6.64 14.82 -12.39
CA LEU A 242 -8.08 14.93 -12.60
C LEU A 242 -8.46 14.53 -14.04
N LEU A 243 -7.78 15.09 -15.04
CA LEU A 243 -8.03 14.81 -16.45
C LEU A 243 -7.84 13.32 -16.78
N VAL A 244 -6.76 12.71 -16.29
CA VAL A 244 -6.53 11.26 -16.47
C VAL A 244 -7.63 10.44 -15.81
N SER A 245 -8.05 10.80 -14.59
CA SER A 245 -9.15 10.10 -13.92
C SER A 245 -10.46 10.17 -14.68
N PHE A 246 -10.74 11.28 -15.39
CA PHE A 246 -11.96 11.41 -16.20
C PHE A 246 -11.83 10.75 -17.57
N SER A 247 -10.67 10.89 -18.24
CA SER A 247 -10.48 10.38 -19.61
C SER A 247 -10.63 8.87 -19.72
N VAL A 248 -10.29 8.13 -18.66
CA VAL A 248 -10.44 6.67 -18.60
C VAL A 248 -11.88 6.18 -18.81
N TYR A 249 -12.89 7.00 -18.48
CA TYR A 249 -14.30 6.63 -18.71
C TYR A 249 -14.75 6.83 -20.16
N PHE A 250 -13.94 7.50 -20.99
CA PHE A 250 -14.22 7.76 -22.41
C PHE A 250 -13.35 6.91 -23.36
N LEU A 251 -12.43 6.11 -22.80
CA LEU A 251 -11.51 5.21 -23.51
C LEU A 251 -11.96 3.75 -23.37
#